data_AF-A0A6C0KQI3-F1
#
_entry.id   AF-A0A6C0KQI3-F1
#
_cell.length_a   1.000
_cell.length_b   1.000
_cell.length_c   1.000
_cell.angle_alpha   90.00
_cell.angle_beta   90.00
_cell.angle_gamma   90.00
#
_symmetry.space_group_name_H-M   'P 1'
#
loop_
_entity.id
_entity.type
_entity.pdbx_description
1 polymer ?
#
loop_
_entity_poly.entity_id
_entity_poly.type
_entity_poly.pdbx_seq_one_letter_code
_entity_poly.pdbx_strand_id
1 'polypeptide(L)'
;MKYIFYKTCIMLILVISLGLYLAPFLKFVEGFDSGDLKTPGTYPISVDQAILNDFPKIGKNQTSLNNYSDIWWHYPVFKVGSYKQITNNIRYPYNPDEGTCVRADFCNAVYYNKKNTKTNYVTPLPPAEEGPGARVGYFRSEPNELYFSIPTNENILY
;
A
#
# COMPACT_ATOMS: atom_id res chain seq x y z
N MET A 1 -11.53 4.70 -71.20
CA MET A 1 -10.57 4.47 -70.10
C MET A 1 -10.32 5.70 -69.22
N LYS A 2 -9.89 6.86 -69.76
CA LYS A 2 -9.60 8.07 -68.95
C LYS A 2 -10.75 8.57 -68.05
N TYR A 3 -12.00 8.47 -68.54
CA TYR A 3 -13.19 8.91 -67.80
C TYR A 3 -13.53 8.00 -66.59
N ILE A 4 -13.30 6.69 -66.74
CA ILE A 4 -13.49 5.72 -65.66
C ILE A 4 -12.44 5.93 -64.58
N PHE A 5 -11.19 6.19 -64.99
CA PHE A 5 -10.08 6.50 -64.08
C PHE A 5 -10.32 7.77 -63.26
N TYR A 6 -10.86 8.82 -63.88
CA TYR A 6 -11.19 10.06 -63.17
C TYR A 6 -12.29 9.86 -62.12
N LYS A 7 -13.31 9.05 -62.43
CA LYS A 7 -14.39 8.72 -61.48
C LYS A 7 -13.89 7.92 -60.28
N THR A 8 -12.99 6.95 -60.50
CA THR A 8 -12.40 6.18 -59.40
C THR A 8 -11.53 7.04 -58.51
N CYS A 9 -10.75 7.98 -59.08
CA CYS A 9 -9.94 8.91 -58.29
C CYS A 9 -10.81 9.85 -57.43
N ILE A 10 -11.90 10.39 -58.00
CA ILE A 10 -12.83 11.25 -57.23
C ILE A 10 -13.47 10.47 -56.08
N MET A 11 -13.93 9.25 -56.33
CA MET A 11 -14.56 8.42 -55.31
C MET A 11 -13.58 8.10 -54.17
N LEU A 12 -12.31 7.84 -54.49
CA LEU A 12 -11.27 7.57 -53.50
C LEU A 12 -10.94 8.80 -52.64
N ILE A 13 -10.88 9.98 -53.24
CA ILE A 13 -10.68 11.25 -52.52
C ILE A 13 -11.85 11.52 -51.56
N LEU A 14 -13.09 11.24 -51.97
CA LEU A 14 -14.28 11.39 -51.14
C LEU A 14 -14.28 10.46 -49.91
N VAL A 15 -13.83 9.22 -50.08
CA VAL A 15 -13.74 8.26 -48.95
C VAL A 15 -12.69 8.71 -47.95
N ILE A 16 -11.52 9.18 -48.43
CA ILE A 16 -10.44 9.65 -47.56
C ILE A 16 -10.85 10.91 -46.79
N SER A 17 -11.49 11.88 -47.46
CA SER A 17 -11.92 13.11 -46.80
C SER A 17 -13.00 12.86 -45.75
N LEU A 18 -13.94 11.95 -46.02
CA LEU A 18 -14.95 11.53 -45.05
C LEU A 18 -14.35 10.79 -43.85
N GLY A 19 -13.36 9.91 -44.09
CA GLY A 19 -12.64 9.22 -43.01
C GLY A 19 -11.89 10.18 -42.09
N LEU A 20 -11.21 11.18 -42.65
CA LEU A 20 -10.50 12.21 -41.89
C LEU A 20 -11.46 13.13 -41.12
N TYR A 21 -12.63 13.43 -41.69
CA TYR A 21 -13.66 14.22 -41.02
C TYR A 21 -14.28 13.49 -39.82
N LEU A 22 -14.44 12.17 -39.92
CA LEU A 22 -15.02 11.33 -38.85
C LEU A 22 -14.00 10.86 -37.80
N ALA A 23 -12.69 10.86 -38.11
CA ALA A 23 -11.61 10.50 -37.19
C ALA A 23 -11.67 11.18 -35.80
N PRO A 24 -11.92 12.50 -35.66
CA PRO A 24 -12.00 13.14 -34.34
C PRO A 24 -13.23 12.75 -33.51
N PHE A 25 -14.25 12.12 -34.12
CA PHE A 25 -15.39 11.55 -33.39
C PHE A 25 -15.10 10.13 -32.87
N LEU A 26 -14.07 9.47 -33.41
CA LEU A 26 -13.55 8.18 -32.92
C LEU A 26 -12.50 8.38 -31.82
N LYS A 27 -12.66 9.40 -30.96
CA LYS A 27 -11.87 9.50 -29.73
C LYS A 27 -12.17 8.28 -28.87
N PHE A 28 -11.34 7.26 -29.00
CA PHE A 28 -11.17 6.26 -27.96
C PHE A 28 -10.71 7.03 -26.73
N VAL A 29 -11.62 7.22 -25.77
CA VAL A 29 -11.22 7.51 -24.39
C VAL A 29 -10.36 6.31 -24.02
N GLU A 30 -9.05 6.50 -23.98
CA GLU A 30 -8.13 5.48 -23.51
C GLU A 30 -8.53 5.15 -22.08
N GLY A 31 -9.21 4.02 -21.91
CA GLY A 31 -9.71 3.52 -20.65
C GLY A 31 -8.56 2.97 -19.81
N PHE A 32 -7.55 3.79 -19.54
CA PHE A 32 -6.69 3.56 -18.40
C PHE A 32 -7.52 3.87 -17.16
N ASP A 33 -8.37 2.91 -16.79
CA ASP A 33 -8.95 2.89 -15.47
C ASP A 33 -7.77 2.83 -14.50
N SER A 34 -7.61 3.89 -13.71
CA SER A 34 -6.56 4.05 -12.70
C SER A 34 -6.81 3.14 -11.49
N GLY A 35 -7.44 1.98 -11.73
CA GLY A 35 -7.98 1.06 -10.73
C GLY A 35 -6.93 0.38 -9.86
N ASP A 36 -5.63 0.57 -10.14
CA ASP A 36 -4.55 0.03 -9.32
C ASP A 36 -3.54 1.07 -8.80
N LEU A 37 -3.84 2.36 -8.95
CA LEU A 37 -3.09 3.42 -8.26
C LEU A 37 -3.78 3.66 -6.91
N LYS A 38 -3.61 2.77 -5.93
CA LYS A 38 -4.17 2.94 -4.57
C LYS A 38 -3.74 4.24 -3.87
N THR A 39 -2.70 4.90 -4.37
CA THR A 39 -2.29 6.25 -3.96
C THR A 39 -1.77 7.02 -5.18
N PRO A 40 -2.64 7.58 -6.02
CA PRO A 40 -2.17 8.42 -7.10
C PRO A 40 -1.55 9.68 -6.47
N GLY A 41 -0.32 9.99 -6.84
CA GLY A 41 0.34 11.23 -6.43
C GLY A 41 -0.45 12.46 -6.92
N THR A 42 -0.32 13.58 -6.22
CA THR A 42 -1.01 14.82 -6.61
C THR A 42 -0.20 15.57 -7.68
N TYR A 43 -0.70 15.62 -8.92
CA TYR A 43 -0.13 16.45 -9.98
C TYR A 43 -0.32 17.95 -9.66
N PRO A 44 0.67 18.84 -9.91
CA PRO A 44 1.98 18.58 -10.51
C PRO A 44 3.07 18.19 -9.49
N ILE A 45 2.77 18.20 -8.19
CA ILE A 45 3.77 18.00 -7.13
C ILE A 45 4.44 16.63 -7.23
N SER A 46 3.67 15.59 -7.52
CA SER A 46 4.16 14.22 -7.66
C SER A 46 5.00 13.97 -8.92
N VAL A 47 5.14 14.98 -9.81
CA VAL A 47 6.05 14.90 -10.97
C VAL A 47 7.49 15.09 -10.51
N ASP A 48 7.72 16.09 -9.66
CA ASP A 48 9.07 16.51 -9.26
C ASP A 48 9.44 16.09 -7.83
N GLN A 49 8.48 15.55 -7.07
CA GLN A 49 8.67 15.21 -5.67
C GLN A 49 8.15 13.83 -5.32
N ALA A 50 8.78 13.22 -4.32
CA ALA A 50 8.34 11.97 -3.72
C ALA A 50 6.91 12.07 -3.15
N ILE A 51 6.14 11.00 -3.33
CA ILE A 51 4.69 10.95 -3.10
C ILE A 51 4.32 11.03 -1.61
N LEU A 52 5.11 10.44 -0.71
CA LEU A 52 4.81 10.47 0.72
C LEU A 52 5.28 11.77 1.36
N ASN A 53 4.40 12.42 2.12
CA ASN A 53 4.71 13.63 2.89
C ASN A 53 5.02 13.34 4.37
N ASP A 54 4.71 12.14 4.86
CA ASP A 54 4.88 11.75 6.27
C ASP A 54 6.33 11.43 6.67
N PHE A 55 7.22 11.39 5.69
CA PHE A 55 8.64 11.05 5.83
C PHE A 55 9.52 12.19 5.31
N PRO A 56 10.62 12.52 6.02
CA PRO A 56 11.56 13.53 5.56
C PRO A 56 12.21 13.10 4.24
N LYS A 57 12.14 13.95 3.21
CA LYS A 57 12.65 13.65 1.86
C LYS A 57 14.17 13.94 1.79
N ILE A 58 14.92 13.09 1.09
CA ILE A 58 16.37 13.30 0.88
C ILE A 58 16.64 14.46 -0.06
N GLY A 59 15.79 14.62 -1.09
CA GLY A 59 15.91 15.71 -2.07
C GLY A 59 17.10 15.58 -3.02
N LYS A 60 17.65 14.36 -3.16
CA LYS A 60 18.72 14.06 -4.13
C LYS A 60 18.18 13.12 -5.20
N ASN A 61 18.44 13.44 -6.46
CA ASN A 61 18.07 12.60 -7.61
C ASN A 61 19.16 11.53 -7.86
N GLN A 62 19.46 10.72 -6.86
CA GLN A 62 20.47 9.66 -6.94
C GLN A 62 20.00 8.41 -6.19
N THR A 63 20.55 7.26 -6.54
CA THR A 63 20.41 6.03 -5.77
C THR A 63 21.30 6.07 -4.52
N SER A 64 21.01 5.22 -3.55
CA SER A 64 21.88 5.03 -2.40
C SER A 64 23.12 4.21 -2.78
N LEU A 65 24.12 4.19 -1.91
CA LEU A 65 25.32 3.36 -2.07
C LEU A 65 25.16 2.00 -1.38
N ASN A 66 23.94 1.61 -1.04
CA ASN A 66 23.66 0.39 -0.30
C ASN A 66 23.82 -0.86 -1.18
N ASN A 67 24.43 -1.88 -0.61
CA ASN A 67 24.51 -3.22 -1.18
C ASN A 67 23.57 -4.19 -0.45
N TYR A 68 23.40 -5.40 -0.99
CA TYR A 68 22.55 -6.42 -0.37
C TYR A 68 22.98 -6.79 1.06
N SER A 69 24.28 -6.68 1.36
CA SER A 69 24.84 -6.86 2.72
C SER A 69 24.40 -5.79 3.71
N ASP A 70 24.03 -4.62 3.24
CA ASP A 70 23.61 -3.50 4.09
C ASP A 70 22.12 -3.60 4.42
N ILE A 71 21.33 -4.18 3.52
CA ILE A 71 19.86 -4.18 3.61
C ILE A 71 19.22 -5.51 4.08
N TRP A 72 19.94 -6.64 4.08
CA TRP A 72 19.35 -7.97 4.31
C TRP A 72 18.61 -8.10 5.66
N TRP A 73 19.04 -7.35 6.68
CA TRP A 73 18.46 -7.41 8.02
C TRP A 73 17.24 -6.50 8.20
N HIS A 74 16.95 -5.61 7.26
CA HIS A 74 15.82 -4.67 7.33
C HIS A 74 14.48 -5.34 7.03
N TYR A 75 14.49 -6.49 6.35
CA TYR A 75 13.34 -7.36 6.20
C TYR A 75 13.65 -8.75 6.80
N PRO A 76 13.82 -8.85 8.12
CA PRO A 76 14.29 -10.07 8.74
C PRO A 76 13.18 -11.13 8.68
N VAL A 77 13.51 -12.30 8.12
CA VAL A 77 12.68 -13.49 8.26
C VAL A 77 12.86 -14.00 9.68
N PHE A 78 11.98 -13.57 10.59
CA PHE A 78 12.02 -14.05 11.97
C PHE A 78 11.76 -15.56 12.01
N LYS A 79 12.54 -16.29 12.83
CA LYS A 79 12.26 -17.71 13.10
C LYS A 79 10.86 -17.82 13.70
N VAL A 80 9.94 -18.41 12.95
CA VAL A 80 8.64 -18.88 13.45
C VAL A 80 8.91 -19.84 14.63
N GLY A 81 8.53 -19.45 15.85
CA GLY A 81 8.70 -20.29 17.05
C GLY A 81 9.33 -19.63 18.28
N SER A 82 9.61 -18.32 18.28
CA SER A 82 10.02 -17.62 19.50
C SER A 82 8.80 -17.33 20.39
N TYR A 83 8.88 -17.62 21.70
CA TYR A 83 7.87 -17.21 22.68
C TYR A 83 7.76 -15.69 22.86
N LYS A 84 8.74 -14.92 22.36
CA LYS A 84 8.59 -13.47 22.26
C LYS A 84 7.57 -13.21 21.16
N GLN A 85 6.44 -12.58 21.50
CA GLN A 85 5.40 -12.14 20.56
C GLN A 85 5.88 -10.97 19.68
N ILE A 86 7.07 -11.09 19.10
CA ILE A 86 7.59 -10.19 18.08
C ILE A 86 7.00 -10.71 16.77
N THR A 87 5.91 -10.10 16.33
CA THR A 87 5.34 -10.42 15.03
C THR A 87 6.24 -9.85 13.94
N ASN A 88 6.32 -10.52 12.80
CA ASN A 88 6.99 -10.01 11.60
C ASN A 88 6.27 -8.83 10.94
N ASN A 89 5.22 -8.30 11.60
CA ASN A 89 4.38 -7.23 11.06
C ASN A 89 4.88 -5.87 11.57
N ILE A 90 5.83 -5.27 10.83
CA ILE A 90 6.32 -3.91 11.09
C ILE A 90 5.19 -2.93 10.76
N ARG A 91 4.53 -2.40 11.79
CA ARG A 91 3.41 -1.45 11.65
C ARG A 91 3.88 -0.01 11.42
N TYR A 92 5.04 0.34 11.96
CA TYR A 92 5.63 1.67 11.97
C TYR A 92 7.08 1.59 11.46
N PRO A 93 7.29 1.51 10.14
CA PRO A 93 8.63 1.51 9.57
C PRO A 93 9.33 2.86 9.82
N TYR A 94 10.65 2.82 10.04
CA TYR A 94 11.47 4.03 10.14
C TYR A 94 11.57 4.77 8.79
N ASN A 95 11.58 4.00 7.71
CA ASN A 95 11.64 4.49 6.34
C ASN A 95 10.75 3.63 5.41
N PRO A 96 9.90 4.22 4.56
CA PRO A 96 9.06 3.47 3.63
C PRO A 96 9.83 2.81 2.48
N ASP A 97 11.04 3.25 2.16
CA ASP A 97 11.83 2.71 1.04
C ASP A 97 12.86 1.66 1.49
N GLU A 98 12.68 1.05 2.65
CA GLU A 98 13.67 0.18 3.29
C GLU A 98 13.21 -1.29 3.38
N GLY A 99 14.10 -2.24 3.07
CA GLY A 99 13.88 -3.69 3.23
C GLY A 99 13.17 -4.42 2.09
N THR A 100 12.28 -3.75 1.33
CA THR A 100 11.54 -4.37 0.19
C THR A 100 11.79 -3.67 -1.15
N CYS A 101 12.87 -2.89 -1.25
CA CYS A 101 13.28 -2.22 -2.48
C CYS A 101 13.64 -3.22 -3.58
N VAL A 102 13.41 -2.84 -4.85
CA VAL A 102 13.66 -3.69 -6.03
C VAL A 102 15.14 -4.09 -6.16
N ARG A 103 16.06 -3.18 -5.80
CA ARG A 103 17.49 -3.44 -5.65
C ARG A 103 18.02 -2.68 -4.44
N ALA A 104 19.14 -3.13 -3.88
CA ALA A 104 19.71 -2.55 -2.67
C ALA A 104 19.99 -1.05 -2.77
N ASP A 105 20.43 -0.57 -3.93
CA ASP A 105 20.72 0.85 -4.17
C ASP A 105 19.46 1.72 -4.28
N PHE A 106 18.28 1.12 -4.40
CA PHE A 106 17.00 1.84 -4.29
C PHE A 106 16.49 1.90 -2.85
N CYS A 107 17.09 1.18 -1.91
CA CYS A 107 16.75 1.32 -0.49
C CYS A 107 17.36 2.59 0.11
N ASN A 108 16.64 3.31 0.97
CA ASN A 108 17.10 4.56 1.61
C ASN A 108 17.54 5.64 0.60
N ALA A 109 16.93 5.67 -0.59
CA ALA A 109 17.29 6.59 -1.66
C ALA A 109 16.41 7.85 -1.69
N VAL A 110 15.15 7.74 -1.25
CA VAL A 110 14.13 8.78 -1.40
C VAL A 110 13.85 9.49 -0.08
N TYR A 111 13.81 8.76 1.03
CA TYR A 111 13.46 9.29 2.35
C TYR A 111 14.58 9.08 3.39
N TYR A 112 14.64 9.96 4.38
CA TYR A 112 15.44 9.77 5.59
C TYR A 112 14.63 9.01 6.66
N ASN A 113 15.34 8.36 7.58
CA ASN A 113 14.74 7.72 8.74
C ASN A 113 13.97 8.73 9.60
N LYS A 114 12.72 8.39 9.90
CA LYS A 114 11.86 9.18 10.79
C LYS A 114 12.35 9.03 12.23
N LYS A 115 12.67 10.16 12.89
CA LYS A 115 13.21 10.17 14.26
C LYS A 115 12.19 9.73 15.33
N ASN A 116 10.91 10.00 15.12
CA ASN A 116 9.84 9.75 16.10
C ASN A 116 8.82 8.74 15.55
N THR A 117 9.19 7.47 15.48
CA THR A 117 8.26 6.39 15.15
C THR A 117 7.67 5.76 16.39
N LYS A 118 6.42 5.33 16.29
CA LYS A 118 5.79 4.50 17.32
C LYS A 118 6.52 3.15 17.39
N THR A 119 6.51 2.54 18.57
CA THR A 119 7.10 1.21 18.76
C THR A 119 6.34 0.14 17.96
N ASN A 120 7.08 -0.74 17.29
CA ASN A 120 6.55 -1.97 16.69
C ASN A 120 6.39 -3.11 17.71
N TYR A 121 6.91 -2.95 18.93
CA TYR A 121 6.69 -3.90 20.00
C TYR A 121 5.26 -3.81 20.50
N VAL A 122 4.55 -4.93 20.42
CA VAL A 122 3.25 -5.11 21.07
C VAL A 122 3.50 -5.85 22.37
N THR A 123 3.24 -5.18 23.49
CA THR A 123 3.18 -5.84 24.79
C THR A 123 1.81 -6.47 24.95
N PRO A 124 1.70 -7.75 25.36
CA PRO A 124 0.41 -8.33 25.69
C PRO A 124 -0.23 -7.49 26.79
N LEU A 125 -1.55 -7.35 26.74
CA LEU A 125 -2.30 -6.78 27.85
C LEU A 125 -2.03 -7.63 29.11
N PRO A 126 -2.04 -7.04 30.31
CA PRO A 126 -1.96 -7.83 31.53
C PRO A 126 -3.13 -8.83 31.60
N PRO A 127 -3.12 -9.78 32.55
CA PRO A 127 -4.32 -10.58 32.81
C PRO A 127 -5.53 -9.66 33.04
N ALA A 128 -6.69 -10.04 32.53
CA ALA A 128 -7.92 -9.31 32.79
C ALA A 128 -8.16 -9.26 34.30
N GLU A 129 -8.49 -8.07 34.84
CA GLU A 129 -8.72 -7.86 36.26
C GLU A 129 -9.81 -8.83 36.79
N GLU A 130 -9.66 -9.31 38.02
CA GLU A 130 -10.68 -10.10 38.70
C GLU A 130 -11.86 -9.21 39.12
N GLY A 131 -13.09 -9.68 38.93
CA GLY A 131 -14.28 -8.85 39.19
C GLY A 131 -15.59 -9.54 38.82
N PRO A 132 -16.74 -8.92 39.16
CA PRO A 132 -18.05 -9.46 38.84
C PRO A 132 -18.29 -9.53 37.33
N GLY A 133 -19.15 -10.46 36.90
CA GLY A 133 -19.50 -10.68 35.49
C GLY A 133 -18.56 -11.64 34.76
N ALA A 134 -19.01 -12.12 33.59
CA ALA A 134 -18.24 -13.10 32.82
C ALA A 134 -17.14 -12.41 32.00
N ARG A 135 -15.97 -13.05 31.91
CA ARG A 135 -14.87 -12.56 31.08
C ARG A 135 -15.13 -12.84 29.60
N VAL A 136 -15.06 -11.81 28.76
CA VAL A 136 -15.09 -11.91 27.30
C VAL A 136 -13.84 -11.20 26.75
N GLY A 137 -12.82 -11.99 26.42
CA GLY A 137 -11.50 -11.46 26.06
C GLY A 137 -10.84 -10.73 27.24
N TYR A 138 -10.51 -9.44 27.06
CA TYR A 138 -9.93 -8.58 28.12
C TYR A 138 -10.98 -7.83 28.95
N PHE A 139 -12.25 -7.84 28.55
CA PHE A 139 -13.33 -7.12 29.23
C PHE A 139 -14.21 -8.07 30.05
N ARG A 140 -14.96 -7.53 31.02
CA ARG A 140 -15.99 -8.25 31.77
C ARG A 140 -17.36 -7.67 31.48
N SER A 141 -18.37 -8.53 31.41
CA SER A 141 -19.77 -8.12 31.33
C SER A 141 -20.25 -7.53 32.66
N GLU A 142 -21.41 -6.88 32.67
CA GLU A 142 -22.14 -6.68 33.91
C GLU A 142 -22.60 -8.04 34.50
N PRO A 143 -22.73 -8.15 35.83
CA PRO A 143 -23.20 -9.38 36.46
C PRO A 143 -24.62 -9.75 36.01
N ASN A 144 -24.88 -11.05 35.80
CA ASN A 144 -26.16 -11.64 35.40
C ASN A 144 -26.66 -11.38 33.96
N GLU A 145 -25.86 -10.75 33.10
CA GLU A 145 -26.19 -10.60 31.67
C GLU A 145 -26.09 -11.93 30.89
N LEU A 146 -25.34 -12.91 31.42
CA LEU A 146 -25.19 -14.23 30.82
C LEU A 146 -25.82 -15.28 31.74
N TYR A 147 -26.84 -15.98 31.23
CA TYR A 147 -27.60 -17.02 31.92
C TYR A 147 -26.73 -18.17 32.47
N PHE A 148 -25.54 -18.38 31.90
CA PHE A 148 -24.57 -19.41 32.29
C PHE A 148 -23.37 -18.86 33.09
N SER A 149 -23.36 -17.58 33.44
CA SER A 149 -22.30 -17.02 34.30
C SER A 149 -22.54 -17.46 35.75
N ILE A 150 -21.90 -18.57 36.14
CA ILE A 150 -21.94 -19.02 37.53
C ILE A 150 -21.05 -18.05 38.34
N PRO A 151 -21.58 -17.36 39.37
CA PRO A 151 -20.84 -16.34 40.12
C PRO A 151 -19.65 -16.88 40.91
N THR A 152 -19.51 -18.21 41.02
CA THR A 152 -18.49 -18.91 41.81
C THR A 152 -17.44 -19.64 40.98
N ASN A 153 -17.52 -19.63 39.64
CA ASN A 153 -16.58 -20.36 38.81
C ASN A 153 -15.96 -19.43 37.76
N GLU A 154 -14.76 -18.95 38.05
CA GLU A 154 -14.05 -17.90 37.31
C GLU A 154 -13.61 -18.31 35.89
N ASN A 155 -13.81 -19.58 35.50
CA ASN A 155 -13.37 -20.10 34.23
C ASN A 155 -14.44 -20.99 33.58
N ILE A 156 -15.27 -20.40 32.72
CA ILE A 156 -15.92 -21.15 31.65
C ILE A 156 -15.15 -20.79 30.38
N LEU A 157 -14.00 -21.44 30.19
CA LEU A 157 -13.31 -21.49 28.92
C LEU A 157 -13.67 -22.83 28.27
N TYR A 158 -14.51 -22.77 27.24
CA TYR A 158 -14.37 -23.62 26.06
C TYR A 158 -13.78 -22.74 24.95
#